data_AF-A0A509L930-F1
#
_entry.id   AF-A0A509L930-F1
#
_cell.length_a   1.000
_cell.length_b   1.000
_cell.length_c   1.000
_cell.angle_alpha   90.00
_cell.angle_beta   90.00
_cell.angle_gamma   90.00
#
_symmetry.space_group_name_H-M   'P 1'
#
loop_
_entity.id
_entity.type
_entity.pdbx_description
1 polymer ?
#
loop_
_entity_poly.entity_id
_entity_poly.type
_entity_poly.pdbx_seq_one_letter_code
_entity_poly.pdbx_strand_id
1 'polypeptide(L)' 'MISPVLVEVGRHLNIELITYADLESVDGKPGNFKVKVRKRARSIKMDLCTGCGACVENCPVVQQTVVG' A
#
# COMPACT_ATOMS: atom_id res chain seq x y z
N MET A 1 10.07 12.86 12.92
CA MET A 1 9.01 13.40 12.04
C MET A 1 9.25 12.87 10.63
N ILE A 2 8.53 11.84 10.20
CA ILE A 2 8.75 11.19 8.88
C ILE A 2 7.79 11.71 7.79
N SER A 3 6.75 12.42 8.18
CA SER A 3 5.66 12.86 7.29
C SER A 3 6.12 13.65 6.06
N PRO A 4 7.10 14.59 6.14
CA PRO A 4 7.57 15.29 4.95
C PRO A 4 8.14 14.34 3.89
N VAL A 5 8.95 13.36 4.31
CA VAL A 5 9.57 12.37 3.41
C VAL A 5 8.51 11.46 2.77
N LEU A 6 7.48 11.06 3.53
CA LEU A 6 6.39 10.24 2.97
C LEU A 6 5.62 10.96 1.86
N VAL A 7 5.38 12.26 2.01
CA VAL A 7 4.70 13.07 0.98
C VAL A 7 5.57 13.26 -0.25
N GLU A 8 6.86 13.54 -0.05
CA GLU A 8 7.82 13.73 -1.14
C GLU A 8 7.97 12.46 -1.99
N VAL A 9 8.25 11.32 -1.36
CA VAL A 9 8.39 10.03 -2.05
C VAL A 9 7.09 9.64 -2.75
N GLY A 10 5.94 9.97 -2.16
CA GLY A 10 4.61 9.73 -2.75
C GLY A 10 4.34 10.45 -4.07
N ARG A 11 5.09 11.51 -4.39
CA ARG A 11 4.90 12.33 -5.59
C ARG A 11 6.10 12.29 -6.54
N HIS A 12 7.12 11.49 -6.22
CA HIS A 12 8.38 11.48 -6.96
C HIS A 12 8.25 10.71 -8.28
N LEU A 13 8.58 11.35 -9.42
CA LEU A 13 8.37 10.79 -10.76
C LEU A 13 9.19 9.52 -11.07
N ASN A 14 10.35 9.36 -10.42
CA ASN A 14 11.23 8.20 -10.63
C ASN A 14 11.02 7.08 -9.58
N ILE A 15 9.96 7.15 -8.77
CA ILE A 15 9.68 6.15 -7.75
C ILE A 15 8.25 5.62 -7.95
N GLU A 16 8.13 4.30 -8.13
CA GLU A 16 6.85 3.62 -8.10
C GLU A 16 6.57 3.09 -6.69
N LEU A 17 5.46 3.49 -6.09
CA LEU A 17 5.03 3.01 -4.78
C LEU A 17 4.08 1.82 -4.90
N ILE A 18 4.60 0.63 -4.60
CA ILE A 18 3.79 -0.58 -4.51
C ILE A 18 3.47 -0.85 -3.04
N THR A 19 2.35 -0.28 -2.56
CA THR A 19 1.94 -0.38 -1.15
C THR A 19 1.03 -1.59 -0.90
N TYR A 20 1.05 -2.10 0.34
CA TYR A 20 0.33 -3.31 0.77
C TYR A 20 0.70 -4.52 -0.11
N ALA A 21 1.99 -4.72 -0.29
CA ALA A 21 2.55 -5.76 -1.13
C ALA A 21 3.72 -6.46 -0.45
N ASP A 22 3.91 -7.72 -0.80
CA ASP A 22 5.01 -8.56 -0.34
C ASP A 22 5.90 -8.94 -1.52
N LEU A 23 7.20 -9.07 -1.26
CA LEU A 23 8.14 -9.66 -2.20
C LEU A 23 8.06 -11.18 -2.10
N GLU A 24 7.64 -11.85 -3.18
CA GLU A 24 7.51 -13.32 -3.21
C GLU A 24 8.79 -14.01 -3.66
N SER A 25 9.45 -13.47 -4.70
CA SER A 25 10.69 -14.03 -5.22
C SER A 25 11.56 -12.98 -5.88
N VAL A 26 12.85 -13.28 -5.91
CA VAL A 26 13.88 -12.51 -6.63
C VAL A 26 14.73 -13.51 -7.40
N ASP A 27 14.72 -13.38 -8.71
CA ASP A 27 15.48 -14.22 -9.63
C ASP A 27 16.45 -13.37 -10.45
N GLY A 28 17.51 -14.00 -10.97
CA GLY A 28 18.47 -13.35 -11.86
C GLY A 28 19.80 -13.04 -11.18
N LYS A 29 20.50 -12.03 -11.69
CA LYS A 29 21.88 -11.70 -11.30
C LYS A 29 22.07 -10.17 -11.24
N PRO A 30 23.16 -9.67 -10.63
CA PRO A 30 23.42 -8.23 -10.54
C PRO A 30 23.23 -7.52 -11.88
N GLY A 31 22.41 -6.47 -11.89
CA GLY A 31 22.06 -5.67 -13.08
C GLY A 31 20.90 -6.20 -13.93
N ASN A 32 20.41 -7.43 -13.68
CA ASN A 32 19.24 -7.99 -14.36
C ASN A 32 18.44 -8.88 -13.42
N PHE A 33 17.65 -8.25 -12.54
CA PHE A 33 16.77 -8.94 -11.61
C PHE A 33 15.35 -9.00 -12.15
N LYS A 34 14.70 -10.14 -11.93
CA LYS A 34 13.27 -10.30 -12.09
C LYS A 34 12.67 -10.55 -10.71
N VAL A 35 11.80 -9.65 -10.28
CA VAL A 35 11.14 -9.73 -8.98
C VAL A 35 9.67 -10.03 -9.13
N LYS A 36 9.14 -10.87 -8.25
CA LYS A 36 7.71 -11.14 -8.15
C LYS A 36 7.17 -10.47 -6.90
N VAL A 37 6.23 -9.55 -7.08
CA VAL A 37 5.63 -8.79 -5.99
C VAL A 37 4.15 -9.10 -5.93
N ARG A 38 3.67 -9.60 -4.78
CA ARG A 38 2.26 -9.83 -4.52
C ARG A 38 1.64 -8.59 -3.92
N LYS A 39 0.84 -7.87 -4.69
CA LYS A 39 -0.02 -6.80 -4.18
C LYS A 39 -1.25 -7.42 -3.54
N ARG A 40 -1.41 -7.25 -2.23
CA ARG A 40 -2.57 -7.78 -1.49
C ARG A 40 -3.84 -7.02 -1.89
N ALA A 41 -4.95 -7.75 -1.98
CA ALA A 41 -6.24 -7.16 -2.28
C ALA A 41 -6.70 -6.29 -1.09
N ARG A 42 -6.95 -5.00 -1.35
CA ARG A 42 -7.60 -4.10 -0.39
C ARG A 42 -9.12 -4.22 -0.41
N SER A 43 -9.65 -5.03 -1.33
CA SER A 43 -11.09 -5.15 -1.61
C SER A 43 -11.78 -3.81 -1.90
N ILE A 44 -11.01 -2.82 -2.38
CA ILE A 44 -11.44 -1.46 -2.73
C ILE A 44 -10.78 -1.09 -4.07
N LYS A 45 -11.52 -0.42 -4.95
CA LYS A 45 -10.98 0.22 -6.16
C LYS A 45 -10.20 1.48 -5.75
N MET A 46 -8.88 1.36 -5.62
CA MET A 46 -8.02 2.41 -5.06
C MET A 46 -7.95 3.68 -5.92
N ASP A 47 -8.18 3.55 -7.23
CA ASP A 47 -8.32 4.64 -8.19
C ASP A 47 -9.56 5.51 -7.93
N LEU A 48 -10.61 4.95 -7.31
CA LEU A 48 -11.84 5.66 -6.95
C LEU A 48 -11.88 6.09 -5.48
N CYS A 49 -10.97 5.57 -4.64
CA CYS A 49 -10.95 5.84 -3.22
C CYS A 49 -10.34 7.22 -2.94
N THR A 50 -11.10 8.10 -2.28
CA THR A 50 -10.64 9.44 -1.89
C THR A 50 -10.05 9.51 -0.49
N GLY A 51 -10.12 8.41 0.28
CA GLY A 51 -9.69 8.37 1.68
C GLY A 51 -10.60 9.13 2.65
N CYS A 52 -11.86 9.38 2.29
CA CYS A 52 -12.80 10.16 3.11
C CYS A 52 -13.24 9.51 4.41
N GLY A 53 -13.06 8.19 4.59
CA GLY A 53 -13.42 7.47 5.82
C GLY A 53 -14.89 7.07 5.96
N ALA A 54 -15.79 7.52 5.06
CA ALA A 54 -17.23 7.24 5.16
C ALA A 54 -17.59 5.74 5.16
N CYS A 55 -16.78 4.89 4.54
CA CYS A 55 -16.96 3.44 4.56
C CYS A 55 -16.76 2.83 5.96
N VAL A 56 -15.90 3.43 6.78
CA VAL A 56 -15.61 2.97 8.15
C VAL A 56 -16.76 3.36 9.09
N GLU A 57 -17.27 4.59 8.96
CA GLU A 57 -18.38 5.11 9.78
C GLU A 57 -19.67 4.30 9.61
N ASN A 58 -19.94 3.85 8.39
CA ASN A 58 -21.13 3.08 8.04
C ASN A 58 -20.93 1.56 8.14
N CYS A 59 -19.76 1.10 8.61
CA CYS A 59 -19.48 -0.32 8.70
C CYS A 59 -20.37 -0.96 9.79
N PRO A 60 -21.23 -1.95 9.46
CA PRO A 60 -22.06 -2.62 10.46
C PRO A 60 -21.26 -3.61 11.31
N VAL A 61 -20.01 -3.92 10.92
CA VAL A 61 -19.12 -4.80 11.66
C VAL A 61 -18.36 -3.97 12.69
N VAL A 62 -18.73 -4.18 13.96
CA VAL A 62 -18.08 -3.56 15.11
C VAL A 62 -16.97 -4.49 15.62
N GLN A 63 -16.00 -4.85 14.77
CA GLN A 63 -14.90 -5.71 15.26
C GLN A 63 -13.90 -4.88 16.09
N GLN A 64 -13.95 -5.18 17.38
CA GLN A 64 -12.96 -4.90 18.42
C GLN A 64 -11.58 -5.39 17.99
N THR A 65 -10.55 -4.53 18.03
CA THR A 65 -9.15 -4.80 18.44
C THR A 65 -8.24 -3.63 18.04
N VAL A 66 -8.37 -2.52 18.76
CA VAL A 66 -7.20 -1.73 19.15
C VAL A 66 -7.36 -1.43 20.64
N VAL A 67 -7.35 -2.49 21.45
CA VAL A 67 -6.96 -2.35 22.85
C VAL A 67 -5.54 -2.87 22.88
N GLY A 68 -4.61 -1.97 23.23
CA GLY A 68 -3.23 -2.33 23.50
C GLY A 68 -3.10 -3.29 24.68
#